data_AF-A0A839PYY1-F1
#
_entry.id   AF-A0A839PYY1-F1
#
_cell.length_a   1.000
_cell.length_b   1.000
_cell.length_c   1.000
_cell.angle_alpha   90.00
_cell.angle_beta   90.00
_cell.angle_gamma   90.00
#
_symmetry.space_group_name_H-M   'P 1'
#
loop_
_entity.id
_entity.type
_entity.pdbx_description
1 polymer ?
#
loop_
_entity_poly.entity_id
_entity_poly.type
_entity_poly.pdbx_seq_one_letter_code
_entity_poly.pdbx_strand_id
1 'polypeptide(L)' 'MDTATMVVGAGFTLLRLTGQVDDEGRELVLAGLRVLTDVYGSHREFEVMRRDLESFA' A
#
# COMPACT_ATOMS: atom_id res chain seq x y z
N MET A 1 3.78 14.24 -7.80
CA MET A 1 3.25 12.97 -7.26
C MET A 1 3.05 13.20 -5.77
N ASP A 2 1.88 12.86 -5.23
CA ASP A 2 1.64 13.00 -3.79
C ASP A 2 2.43 11.94 -3.02
N THR A 3 2.79 12.25 -1.77
CA THR A 3 3.54 11.38 -0.86
C THR A 3 2.84 10.03 -0.70
N ALA A 4 1.51 10.00 -0.57
CA ALA A 4 0.77 8.75 -0.44
C ALA A 4 0.94 7.85 -1.67
N THR A 5 0.90 8.43 -2.87
CA THR A 5 1.14 7.68 -4.11
C THR A 5 2.57 7.12 -4.16
N MET A 6 3.57 7.90 -3.74
CA MET A 6 4.95 7.41 -3.71
C MET A 6 5.16 6.28 -2.70
N VAL A 7 4.63 6.44 -1.47
CA VAL A 7 4.76 5.42 -0.42
C VAL A 7 4.08 4.12 -0.85
N VAL A 8 2.86 4.19 -1.38
CA VAL A 8 2.14 2.99 -1.86
C VAL A 8 2.88 2.35 -3.03
N GLY A 9 3.32 3.13 -4.00
CA GLY A 9 4.08 2.62 -5.14
C GLY A 9 5.40 1.97 -4.74
N ALA A 10 6.15 2.57 -3.81
CA ALA A 10 7.40 2.04 -3.29
C ALA A 10 7.18 0.72 -2.54
N GLY A 11 6.17 0.66 -1.66
CA GLY A 11 5.82 -0.55 -0.91
C GLY A 11 5.49 -1.74 -1.81
N PHE A 12 4.64 -1.54 -2.82
CA PHE A 12 4.32 -2.60 -3.78
C PHE A 12 5.49 -2.95 -4.69
N THR A 13 6.36 -1.98 -5.01
CA THR A 13 7.59 -2.26 -5.76
C THR A 13 8.54 -3.14 -4.97
N LEU A 14 8.76 -2.84 -3.69
CA LEU A 14 9.58 -3.66 -2.79
C LEU A 14 8.98 -5.05 -2.67
N LEU A 15 7.68 -5.15 -2.32
CA LEU A 15 6.98 -6.43 -2.21
C LEU A 15 7.11 -7.27 -3.49
N ARG A 16 7.01 -6.65 -4.67
CA ARG A 16 7.13 -7.33 -5.96
C ARG A 16 8.54 -7.87 -6.24
N LEU A 17 9.57 -7.19 -5.73
CA LEU A 17 10.99 -7.51 -5.97
C LEU A 17 11.55 -8.47 -4.93
N THR A 18 11.14 -8.35 -3.67
CA THR A 18 11.67 -9.11 -2.54
C THR A 18 10.73 -10.21 -2.06
N GLY A 19 9.44 -10.11 -2.37
CA GLY A 19 8.39 -10.95 -1.78
C GLY A 19 8.10 -10.61 -0.31
N GLN A 20 8.69 -9.53 0.22
CA GLN A 20 8.63 -9.18 1.64
C GLN A 20 8.53 -7.66 1.83
N VAL A 21 7.82 -7.25 2.88
CA VAL A 21 7.83 -5.90 3.44
C VAL A 21 7.88 -6.07 4.96
N ASP A 22 8.70 -5.27 5.64
CA ASP A 22 8.72 -5.30 7.11
C ASP A 22 7.45 -4.66 7.69
N ASP A 23 7.25 -4.82 9.00
CA ASP A 23 6.05 -4.35 9.67
C ASP A 23 5.89 -2.82 9.56
N GLU A 24 6.97 -2.06 9.70
CA GLU A 24 6.96 -0.59 9.59
C GLU A 24 6.59 -0.14 8.16
N GLY A 25 7.21 -0.73 7.15
CA GLY A 25 6.90 -0.48 5.75
C GLY A 25 5.46 -0.84 5.42
N ARG A 26 4.94 -1.95 5.96
CA ARG A 26 3.54 -2.35 5.78
C ARG A 26 2.59 -1.30 6.38
N GLU A 27 2.84 -0.84 7.59
CA GLU A 27 2.03 0.19 8.24
C GLU A 27 1.99 1.50 7.45
N LEU A 28 3.15 1.94 6.94
CA LEU A 28 3.25 3.14 6.11
C LEU A 28 2.46 3.00 4.80
N VAL A 29 2.52 1.85 4.15
CA VAL A 29 1.79 1.59 2.91
C VAL A 29 0.28 1.53 3.16
N LEU A 30 -0.16 0.90 4.25
CA LEU A 30 -1.57 0.89 4.65
C LEU A 30 -2.09 2.30 4.96
N ALA A 31 -1.29 3.12 5.64
CA ALA A 31 -1.63 4.52 5.87
C ALA A 31 -1.74 5.32 4.56
N GLY A 32 -0.79 5.10 3.63
CA GLY A 32 -0.85 5.69 2.29
C GLY A 32 -2.09 5.28 1.51
N LEU A 33 -2.46 4.00 1.53
CA LEU A 33 -3.68 3.50 0.89
C LEU A 33 -4.95 4.12 1.48
N ARG A 34 -4.99 4.34 2.80
CA ARG A 34 -6.11 5.06 3.44
C ARG A 34 -6.21 6.48 2.90
N VAL A 35 -5.10 7.22 2.81
CA VAL A 35 -5.09 8.58 2.24
C VAL A 35 -5.57 8.57 0.78
N LEU A 36 -5.11 7.63 -0.03
CA LEU A 36 -5.57 7.51 -1.43
C LEU A 36 -7.07 7.19 -1.51
N THR A 37 -7.58 6.35 -0.60
CA THR A 37 -9.01 6.03 -0.53
C THR A 37 -9.84 7.25 -0.13
N ASP A 38 -9.37 8.05 0.83
CA ASP A 38 -10.07 9.26 1.27
C ASP A 38 -10.09 10.33 0.17
N VAL A 39 -9.01 10.46 -0.61
CA VAL A 39 -8.88 11.46 -1.67
C VAL A 39 -9.63 11.07 -2.94
N TYR A 40 -9.48 9.82 -3.39
CA TYR A 40 -9.99 9.35 -4.67
C TYR A 40 -11.29 8.55 -4.55
N GLY A 41 -11.76 8.30 -3.33
CA GLY A 41 -12.91 7.46 -3.03
C GLY A 41 -12.56 5.97 -2.94
N SER A 42 -13.52 5.16 -2.52
CA SER A 42 -13.37 3.72 -2.46
C SER A 42 -13.32 3.10 -3.85
N HIS A 43 -12.15 2.56 -4.20
CA HIS A 43 -11.96 1.74 -5.40
C HIS A 43 -11.71 0.29 -5.00
N ARG A 44 -12.29 -0.66 -5.74
CA ARG A 44 -12.05 -2.10 -5.54
C ARG A 44 -10.56 -2.43 -5.54
N GLU A 45 -9.77 -1.70 -6.34
CA GLU A 45 -8.32 -1.87 -6.43
C GLU A 45 -7.62 -1.59 -5.10
N PHE A 46 -8.02 -0.54 -4.37
CA PHE A 46 -7.45 -0.22 -3.05
C PHE A 46 -7.79 -1.27 -2.00
N GLU A 47 -8.97 -1.88 -2.08
CA GLU A 47 -9.35 -2.98 -1.20
C GLU A 47 -8.54 -4.25 -1.47
N VAL A 48 -8.27 -4.55 -2.74
CA VAL A 48 -7.41 -5.68 -3.14
C VAL A 48 -5.99 -5.43 -2.66
N MET A 49 -5.43 -4.25 -2.92
CA MET A 49 -4.09 -3.88 -2.46
C MET A 49 -3.94 -4.01 -0.94
N ARG A 50 -4.94 -3.54 -0.17
CA ARG A 50 -4.95 -3.70 1.29
C ARG A 50 -4.92 -5.19 1.70
N ARG A 51 -5.77 -6.02 1.08
CA ARG A 51 -5.81 -7.47 1.37
C ARG A 51 -4.50 -8.16 1.02
N ASP A 52 -3.88 -7.80 -0.09
CA ASP A 52 -2.60 -8.36 -0.50
C ASP A 52 -1.55 -8.07 0.58
N LEU A 53 -1.41 -6.81 1.01
CA LEU A 53 -0.49 -6.43 2.09
C LEU A 53 -0.76 -7.14 3.42
N GLU A 54 -2.02 -7.39 3.76
CA GLU A 54 -2.40 -8.12 4.98
C GLU A 54 -2.12 -9.62 4.89
N SER A 55 -2.01 -10.17 3.68
CA SER A 55 -1.75 -11.59 3.44
C SER A 55 -0.26 -11.94 3.43
N PHE A 56 0.61 -10.96 3.17
CA PHE A 56 2.07 -11.13 3.28
C PHE A 56 2.50 -10.82 4.72
N ALA A 57 2.79 -11.88 5.47
CA ALA A 57 3.44 -11.87 6.78
C ALA A 57 4.62 -12.84 6.76
#